data_AF-A0A7S2W1T4-F1
#
_entry.id   AF-A0A7S2W1T4-F1
#
_cell.length_a   1.000
_cell.length_b   1.000
_cell.length_c   1.000
_cell.angle_alpha   90.00
_cell.angle_beta   90.00
_cell.angle_gamma   90.00
#
_symmetry.space_group_name_H-M   'P 1'
#
loop_
_entity.id
_entity.type
_entity.pdbx_description
1 polymer ?
#
loop_
_entity_poly.entity_id
_entity_poly.type
_entity_poly.pdbx_seq_one_letter_code
_entity_poly.pdbx_strand_id
1 'polypeptide(L)'
;PEQKALGHLGLGLDWRMRPGYGLVVLVLAGVWMPHSSGLLASSVGRRGVSLVRLSAVGLPTQPEGGVDTVLSCPLFGGLRGTLEDLGAKFQGFCVENDQLHQGERRVVATERIACGSELMRLPRSAMITPAMGMVSRYGRRAVKLGLDLSQDDFLALWILAALQEEGEGEGDAWRQHPFLASLPLAEDLAHMPTFWKPEHRGLLEGSDFLEALSRREEKERLTFDTICRHDRGFRRAVSLEEWVWARALVHSRGFALAESGGAEPGSSG
;
A
#
# COMPACT_ATOMS: atom_id res chain seq x y z
N PRO A 1 17.49 23.76 -45.61
CA PRO A 1 16.49 24.24 -44.63
C PRO A 1 16.00 23.06 -43.81
N GLU A 2 15.79 23.30 -42.51
CA GLU A 2 15.26 22.37 -41.51
C GLU A 2 16.22 21.43 -40.76
N GLN A 3 15.96 21.46 -39.45
CA GLN A 3 16.23 20.50 -38.37
C GLN A 3 17.62 20.49 -37.72
N LYS A 4 17.72 21.41 -36.74
CA LYS A 4 18.54 21.28 -35.53
C LYS A 4 18.23 19.96 -34.81
N ALA A 5 19.29 19.24 -34.50
CA ALA A 5 19.32 18.08 -33.64
C ALA A 5 18.87 18.45 -32.20
N LEU A 6 17.83 17.77 -31.72
CA LEU A 6 17.54 17.63 -30.29
C LEU A 6 18.05 16.25 -29.87
N GLY A 7 18.99 16.26 -28.93
CA GLY A 7 19.59 15.06 -28.35
C GLY A 7 18.55 14.24 -27.59
N HIS A 8 18.51 12.95 -27.93
CA HIS A 8 17.75 11.92 -27.25
C HIS A 8 18.27 11.71 -25.81
N LEU A 9 17.42 11.96 -24.81
CA LEU A 9 17.53 11.35 -23.48
C LEU A 9 16.53 10.20 -23.41
N GLY A 10 16.92 9.05 -23.98
CA GLY A 10 16.21 7.79 -23.81
C GLY A 10 16.63 7.14 -22.49
N LEU A 11 15.81 7.25 -21.46
CA LEU A 11 15.93 6.39 -20.27
C LEU A 11 15.30 5.04 -20.58
N GLY A 12 16.09 4.15 -21.17
CA GLY A 12 15.78 2.72 -21.22
C GLY A 12 16.04 2.10 -19.85
N LEU A 13 14.98 1.66 -19.17
CA LEU A 13 15.10 0.82 -17.98
C LEU A 13 14.98 -0.65 -18.41
N ASP A 14 16.08 -1.37 -18.19
CA ASP A 14 16.26 -2.80 -18.39
C ASP A 14 15.54 -3.58 -17.27
N TRP A 15 14.66 -4.52 -17.64
CA TRP A 15 13.75 -5.23 -16.74
C TRP A 15 14.39 -6.58 -16.37
N ARG A 16 15.25 -6.60 -15.35
CA ARG A 16 15.68 -7.86 -14.74
C ARG A 16 14.99 -8.07 -13.39
N MET A 17 14.07 -9.03 -13.38
CA MET A 17 13.28 -9.46 -12.24
C MET A 17 14.15 -9.87 -11.04
N ARG A 18 13.72 -9.49 -9.84
CA ARG A 18 14.23 -10.04 -8.57
C ARG A 18 13.06 -10.54 -7.70
N PRO A 19 13.22 -11.62 -6.94
CA PRO A 19 12.18 -12.13 -6.04
C PRO A 19 12.11 -11.31 -4.73
N GLY A 20 10.97 -11.37 -4.05
CA GLY A 20 10.82 -10.88 -2.67
C GLY A 20 9.93 -9.65 -2.46
N TYR A 21 8.67 -9.70 -2.90
CA TYR A 21 7.70 -8.63 -2.66
C TYR A 21 6.81 -8.98 -1.46
N GLY A 22 6.52 -7.98 -0.63
CA GLY A 22 5.62 -8.11 0.52
C GLY A 22 4.93 -6.78 0.76
N LEU A 23 3.61 -6.79 0.80
CA LEU A 23 2.75 -5.73 1.25
C LEU A 23 2.67 -5.77 2.78
N VAL A 24 3.26 -4.79 3.47
CA VAL A 24 2.64 -4.29 4.69
C VAL A 24 1.82 -3.09 4.28
N VAL A 25 0.52 -3.11 4.53
CA VAL A 25 -0.21 -1.84 4.51
C VAL A 25 0.23 -1.07 5.74
N LEU A 26 1.18 -0.18 5.53
CA LEU A 26 1.36 0.92 6.42
C LEU A 26 0.07 1.74 6.35
N VAL A 27 -0.63 1.82 7.48
CA VAL A 27 -1.68 2.82 7.77
C VAL A 27 -1.07 4.24 7.80
N LEU A 28 0.01 4.48 7.04
CA LEU A 28 0.64 5.77 6.80
C LEU A 28 0.27 6.33 5.42
N ALA A 29 -0.29 5.51 4.51
CA ALA A 29 -0.75 5.96 3.19
C ALA A 29 -2.13 6.66 3.27
N GLY A 30 -2.17 7.65 4.14
CA GLY A 30 -3.18 8.69 4.31
C GLY A 30 -2.57 9.86 5.11
N VAL A 31 -1.26 9.83 5.38
CA VAL A 31 -0.53 10.90 6.04
C VAL A 31 -0.11 11.87 4.95
N TRP A 32 -0.86 12.95 4.78
CA TRP A 32 -0.35 14.11 4.07
C TRP A 32 0.93 14.59 4.78
N MET A 33 2.08 14.44 4.13
CA MET A 33 3.34 15.00 4.62
C MET A 33 3.61 16.32 3.89
N PRO A 34 3.76 17.46 4.60
CA PRO A 34 4.30 18.67 3.98
C PRO A 34 5.71 18.38 3.45
N HIS A 35 6.11 19.07 2.38
CA HIS A 35 7.28 18.81 1.50
C HIS A 35 8.67 18.71 2.17
N SER A 36 8.77 18.71 3.51
CA SER A 36 10.04 18.72 4.27
C SER A 36 10.22 17.58 5.28
N SER A 37 9.26 16.65 5.42
CA SER A 37 9.34 15.58 6.43
C SER A 37 9.25 14.21 5.75
N GLY A 38 10.31 13.40 5.82
CA GLY A 38 10.33 12.04 5.27
C GLY A 38 10.40 10.99 6.38
N LEU A 39 9.75 9.84 6.19
CA LEU A 39 10.09 8.62 6.94
C LEU A 39 10.98 7.76 6.02
N LEU A 40 12.14 7.34 6.52
CA LEU A 40 12.97 6.39 5.80
C LEU A 40 12.62 4.97 6.25
N ALA A 41 12.13 4.16 5.30
CA ALA A 41 11.99 2.73 5.46
C ALA A 41 13.30 2.05 5.03
N SER A 42 13.89 1.27 5.93
CA SER A 42 15.06 0.45 5.61
C SER A 42 14.83 -0.99 6.05
N SER A 43 15.31 -1.93 5.24
CA SER A 43 15.32 -3.35 5.61
C SER A 43 16.67 -3.71 6.22
N VAL A 44 16.68 -4.19 7.46
CA VAL A 44 17.90 -4.71 8.10
C VAL A 44 17.69 -6.19 8.40
N GLY A 45 18.42 -7.06 7.70
CA GLY A 45 18.37 -8.50 7.92
C GLY A 45 19.42 -8.94 8.94
N ARG A 46 18.99 -9.57 10.04
CA ARG A 46 19.82 -10.51 10.81
C ARG A 46 19.17 -11.89 10.71
N ARG A 47 19.98 -12.96 10.65
CA ARG A 47 19.54 -14.36 10.41
C ARG A 47 18.18 -14.66 11.05
N GLY A 48 17.19 -14.97 10.21
CA GLY A 48 15.84 -15.36 10.61
C GLY A 48 14.80 -14.23 10.73
N VAL A 49 15.20 -12.95 10.64
CA VAL A 49 14.28 -11.80 10.76
C VAL A 49 14.57 -10.77 9.67
N SER A 50 13.69 -10.68 8.67
CA SER A 50 13.63 -9.52 7.77
C SER A 50 12.81 -8.44 8.45
N LEU A 51 13.47 -7.31 8.77
CA LEU A 51 12.92 -6.23 9.58
C LEU A 51 12.56 -5.03 8.70
N VAL A 52 11.36 -4.46 8.83
CA VAL A 52 11.09 -3.10 8.33
C VAL A 52 11.32 -2.14 9.49
N ARG A 53 12.32 -1.27 9.36
CA ARG A 53 12.61 -0.17 10.31
C ARG A 53 12.13 1.14 9.71
N LEU A 54 11.19 1.79 10.39
CA LEU A 54 10.89 3.19 10.16
C LEU A 54 11.71 4.04 11.15
N SER A 55 12.47 4.99 10.60
CA SER A 55 13.23 5.96 11.39
C SER A 55 12.71 7.36 11.16
N ALA A 56 12.58 8.13 12.24
CA ALA A 56 12.23 9.54 12.14
C ALA A 56 13.35 10.34 11.45
N VAL A 57 12.97 11.15 10.46
CA VAL A 57 13.79 12.24 9.91
C VAL A 57 13.22 13.54 10.45
N GLY A 58 14.09 14.41 10.97
CA GLY A 58 13.76 15.58 11.81
C GLY A 58 12.35 16.17 11.65
N LEU A 59 11.50 15.92 12.65
CA LEU A 59 10.17 16.50 12.73
C LEU A 59 10.23 17.86 13.44
N PRO A 60 9.66 18.94 12.88
CA PRO A 60 9.52 20.20 13.59
C PRO A 60 8.57 20.04 14.79
N THR A 61 8.90 20.70 15.89
CA THR A 61 8.14 20.74 17.14
C THR A 61 6.78 21.39 16.93
N GLN A 62 5.69 20.71 17.31
CA GLN A 62 4.36 21.33 17.49
C GLN A 62 4.37 22.26 18.71
N PRO A 63 3.48 23.29 18.75
CA PRO A 63 3.41 24.23 19.86
C PRO A 63 2.87 23.56 21.12
N GLU A 64 3.37 24.01 22.27
CA GLU A 64 2.88 23.61 23.59
C GLU A 64 1.41 24.00 23.75
N GLY A 65 0.52 23.03 23.59
CA GLY A 65 -0.91 23.15 23.84
C GLY A 65 -1.46 21.77 24.14
N GLY A 66 -1.59 21.46 25.43
CA GLY A 66 -2.16 20.20 25.89
C GLY A 66 -3.57 20.01 25.35
N VAL A 67 -3.76 18.99 24.52
CA VAL A 67 -5.07 18.46 24.16
C VAL A 67 -5.10 17.02 24.65
N ASP A 68 -5.63 16.83 25.86
CA ASP A 68 -5.85 15.52 26.52
C ASP A 68 -6.96 14.68 25.86
N THR A 69 -7.12 14.79 24.56
CA THR A 69 -8.05 13.96 23.78
C THR A 69 -7.34 13.46 22.54
N VAL A 70 -6.41 12.53 22.75
CA VAL A 70 -5.92 11.64 21.70
C VAL A 70 -7.14 10.84 21.23
N LEU A 71 -7.78 11.30 20.16
CA LEU A 71 -8.85 10.57 19.49
C LEU A 71 -8.21 9.35 18.81
N SER A 72 -7.98 8.30 19.60
CA SER A 72 -7.40 7.05 19.13
C SER A 72 -8.29 6.47 18.05
N CYS A 73 -7.74 6.21 16.86
CA CYS A 73 -8.46 5.52 15.78
C CYS A 73 -8.80 4.08 16.26
N PRO A 74 -10.08 3.72 16.51
CA PRO A 74 -10.42 2.41 17.07
C PRO A 74 -10.03 1.25 16.15
N LEU A 75 -10.09 1.48 14.84
CA LEU A 75 -9.68 0.54 13.79
C LEU A 75 -8.18 0.22 13.88
N PHE A 76 -7.36 1.21 14.23
CA PHE A 76 -5.93 0.97 14.44
C PHE A 76 -5.64 0.20 15.73
N GLY A 77 -6.47 0.37 16.78
CA GLY A 77 -6.33 -0.40 18.02
C GLY A 77 -6.42 -1.91 17.78
N GLY A 78 -7.44 -2.37 17.03
CA GLY A 78 -7.59 -3.79 16.68
C GLY A 78 -6.44 -4.32 15.81
N LEU A 79 -6.02 -3.55 14.79
CA LEU A 79 -4.89 -3.92 13.95
C LEU A 79 -3.59 -4.01 14.77
N ARG A 80 -3.34 -3.01 15.63
CA ARG A 80 -2.13 -2.95 16.45
C ARG A 80 -2.03 -4.18 17.36
N GLY A 81 -3.09 -4.55 18.06
CA GLY A 81 -3.10 -5.75 18.91
C GLY A 81 -2.75 -7.02 18.12
N THR A 82 -3.39 -7.20 16.96
CA THR A 82 -3.10 -8.34 16.06
C THR A 82 -1.63 -8.37 15.60
N LEU A 83 -1.06 -7.21 15.30
CA LEU A 83 0.34 -7.10 14.89
C LEU A 83 1.29 -7.37 16.07
N GLU A 84 0.97 -6.88 17.27
CA GLU A 84 1.74 -7.12 18.50
C GLU A 84 1.74 -8.60 18.87
N ASP A 85 0.61 -9.31 18.70
CA ASP A 85 0.51 -10.77 18.87
C ASP A 85 1.43 -11.54 17.91
N LEU A 86 1.65 -11.01 16.70
CA LEU A 86 2.58 -11.56 15.73
C LEU A 86 4.05 -11.21 16.03
N GLY A 87 4.31 -10.36 17.03
CA GLY A 87 5.65 -9.93 17.46
C GLY A 87 6.06 -8.54 16.95
N ALA A 88 5.12 -7.72 16.47
CA ALA A 88 5.38 -6.33 16.14
C ALA A 88 5.71 -5.51 17.39
N LYS A 89 6.45 -4.41 17.18
CA LYS A 89 6.71 -3.41 18.21
C LYS A 89 6.41 -2.02 17.66
N PHE A 90 5.76 -1.20 18.49
CA PHE A 90 5.40 0.18 18.20
C PHE A 90 5.84 1.07 19.36
N GLN A 91 6.47 2.21 19.08
CA GLN A 91 6.89 3.14 20.11
C GLN A 91 6.82 4.60 19.64
N GLY A 92 6.49 5.49 20.57
CA GLY A 92 6.55 6.94 20.38
C GLY A 92 5.50 7.54 19.43
N PHE A 93 4.50 6.79 18.99
CA PHE A 93 3.43 7.34 18.14
C PHE A 93 2.05 6.68 18.34
N CYS A 94 1.01 7.37 17.87
CA CYS A 94 -0.35 6.87 17.70
C CYS A 94 -0.87 7.17 16.28
N VAL A 95 -2.00 6.58 15.92
CA VAL A 95 -2.74 6.88 14.68
C VAL A 95 -4.04 7.57 15.05
N GLU A 96 -4.29 8.71 14.43
CA GLU A 96 -5.49 9.52 14.59
C GLU A 96 -6.17 9.71 13.24
N ASN A 97 -7.48 9.95 13.24
CA ASN A 97 -8.17 10.43 12.03
C ASN A 97 -7.78 11.89 11.78
N ASP A 98 -7.53 12.26 10.53
CA ASP A 98 -7.31 13.65 10.17
C ASP A 98 -8.66 14.40 10.19
N GLN A 99 -8.74 15.46 11.00
CA GLN A 99 -9.94 16.28 11.10
C GLN A 99 -10.11 17.22 9.89
N LEU A 100 -9.02 17.54 9.19
CA LEU A 100 -9.04 18.41 8.01
C LEU A 100 -9.37 17.65 6.74
N HIS A 101 -8.96 16.38 6.67
CA HIS A 101 -9.13 15.52 5.50
C HIS A 101 -9.95 14.30 5.90
N GLN A 102 -11.27 14.39 5.74
CA GLN A 102 -12.20 13.31 6.07
C GLN A 102 -11.77 12.00 5.40
N GLY A 103 -11.71 10.91 6.18
CA GLY A 103 -11.28 9.59 5.70
C GLY A 103 -9.77 9.34 5.76
N GLU A 104 -8.96 10.39 5.93
CA GLU A 104 -7.52 10.26 6.08
C GLU A 104 -7.11 9.99 7.54
N ARG A 105 -5.94 9.38 7.69
CA ARG A 105 -5.36 9.00 8.98
C ARG A 105 -3.92 9.45 9.03
N ARG A 106 -3.57 10.07 10.14
CA ARG A 106 -2.23 10.59 10.39
C ARG A 106 -1.54 9.85 11.52
N VAL A 107 -0.22 9.80 11.48
CA VAL A 107 0.61 9.35 12.59
C VAL A 107 1.10 10.54 13.38
N VAL A 108 0.83 10.51 14.68
CA VAL A 108 1.14 11.58 15.61
C VAL A 108 2.13 11.07 16.64
N ALA A 109 3.20 11.82 16.84
CA ALA A 109 4.17 11.52 17.87
C ALA A 109 3.52 11.73 19.26
N THR A 110 3.62 10.73 20.12
CA THR A 110 3.11 10.81 21.51
C THR A 110 4.17 11.34 22.48
N GLU A 111 5.42 11.44 22.01
CA GLU A 111 6.56 11.95 22.75
C GLU A 111 7.59 12.55 21.79
N ARG A 112 8.64 13.16 22.34
CA ARG A 112 9.75 13.67 21.52
C ARG A 112 10.56 12.51 20.94
N ILE A 113 10.54 12.38 19.62
CA ILE A 113 11.28 11.35 18.89
C ILE A 113 12.64 11.89 18.42
N ALA A 114 13.73 11.23 18.83
CA ALA A 114 15.05 11.53 18.30
C ALA A 114 15.22 11.04 16.85
N CYS A 115 16.02 11.76 16.06
CA CYS A 115 16.37 11.34 14.71
C CYS A 115 17.04 9.95 14.73
N GLY A 116 16.63 9.06 13.83
CA GLY A 116 17.14 7.69 13.78
C GLY A 116 16.51 6.71 14.78
N SER A 117 15.62 7.15 15.67
CA SER A 117 14.88 6.23 16.55
C SER A 117 14.06 5.23 15.73
N GLU A 118 14.11 3.95 16.12
CA GLU A 118 13.24 2.91 15.54
C GLU A 118 11.83 3.11 16.09
N LEU A 119 10.86 3.48 15.26
CA LEU A 119 9.48 3.70 15.73
C LEU A 119 8.62 2.44 15.67
N MET A 120 8.92 1.59 14.70
CA MET A 120 8.14 0.40 14.44
C MET A 120 9.05 -0.71 13.92
N ARG A 121 8.73 -1.92 14.36
CA ARG A 121 9.34 -3.16 13.91
C ARG A 121 8.23 -4.15 13.58
N LEU A 122 8.21 -4.64 12.34
CA LEU A 122 7.22 -5.62 11.91
C LEU A 122 7.90 -6.95 11.54
N PRO A 123 7.39 -8.09 12.03
CA PRO A 123 7.86 -9.41 11.63
C PRO A 123 7.35 -9.74 10.23
N ARG A 124 8.11 -10.56 9.48
CA ARG A 124 7.72 -10.98 8.13
C ARG A 124 6.39 -11.74 8.10
N SER A 125 6.05 -12.45 9.18
CA SER A 125 4.77 -13.14 9.35
C SER A 125 3.56 -12.20 9.37
N ALA A 126 3.75 -10.91 9.66
CA ALA A 126 2.71 -9.90 9.62
C ALA A 126 2.53 -9.26 8.23
N MET A 127 3.29 -9.70 7.24
CA MET A 127 3.26 -9.15 5.88
C MET A 127 2.37 -10.00 4.98
N ILE A 128 1.58 -9.34 4.14
CA ILE A 128 0.85 -9.99 3.06
C ILE A 128 1.76 -10.02 1.85
N THR A 129 1.85 -11.13 1.13
CA THR A 129 2.80 -11.25 0.00
C THR A 129 2.08 -11.70 -1.27
N PRO A 130 2.64 -11.45 -2.46
CA PRO A 130 2.08 -12.00 -3.70
C PRO A 130 1.94 -13.52 -3.65
N ALA A 131 2.82 -14.23 -2.93
CA ALA A 131 2.71 -15.66 -2.73
C ALA A 131 1.41 -16.05 -1.99
N MET A 132 1.00 -15.26 -0.98
CA MET A 132 -0.31 -15.42 -0.33
C MET A 132 -1.45 -15.16 -1.32
N GLY A 133 -1.30 -14.16 -2.18
CA GLY A 133 -2.23 -13.89 -3.27
C GLY A 133 -2.37 -15.03 -4.26
N MET A 134 -1.27 -15.63 -4.71
CA MET A 134 -1.27 -16.78 -5.62
C MET A 134 -2.00 -18.00 -5.04
N VAL A 135 -1.95 -18.19 -3.72
CA VAL A 135 -2.64 -19.29 -3.04
C VAL A 135 -4.04 -18.92 -2.55
N SER A 136 -4.54 -17.71 -2.77
CA SER A 136 -5.92 -17.32 -2.41
C SER A 136 -6.96 -17.99 -3.33
N ARG A 137 -8.25 -17.94 -2.96
CA ARG A 137 -9.34 -18.49 -3.80
C ARG A 137 -9.31 -17.95 -5.24
N TYR A 138 -9.04 -16.65 -5.42
CA TYR A 138 -8.95 -16.05 -6.74
C TYR A 138 -7.59 -16.30 -7.40
N GLY A 139 -6.49 -16.20 -6.64
CA GLY A 139 -5.15 -16.44 -7.20
C GLY A 139 -4.95 -17.86 -7.69
N ARG A 140 -5.41 -18.89 -6.95
CA ARG A 140 -5.31 -20.29 -7.39
C ARG A 140 -6.04 -20.53 -8.71
N ARG A 141 -7.17 -19.85 -8.91
CA ARG A 141 -7.93 -19.93 -10.16
C ARG A 141 -7.18 -19.24 -11.31
N ALA A 142 -6.67 -18.03 -11.08
CA ALA A 142 -5.85 -17.33 -12.08
C ALA A 142 -4.62 -18.14 -12.50
N VAL A 143 -3.89 -18.73 -11.53
CA VAL A 143 -2.74 -19.61 -11.79
C VAL A 143 -3.15 -20.85 -12.58
N LYS A 144 -4.23 -21.53 -12.18
CA LYS A 144 -4.75 -22.72 -12.89
C LYS A 144 -5.17 -22.41 -14.33
N LEU A 145 -5.67 -21.20 -14.57
CA LEU A 145 -6.08 -20.72 -15.90
C LEU A 145 -4.90 -20.19 -16.73
N GLY A 146 -3.69 -20.13 -16.17
CA GLY A 146 -2.50 -19.65 -16.86
C GLY A 146 -2.55 -18.15 -17.17
N LEU A 147 -3.23 -17.35 -16.34
CA LEU A 147 -3.29 -15.91 -16.54
C LEU A 147 -1.93 -15.27 -16.25
N ASP A 148 -1.48 -14.39 -17.16
CA ASP A 148 -0.28 -13.58 -16.99
C ASP A 148 -0.60 -12.36 -16.11
N LEU A 149 -0.47 -12.55 -14.80
CA LEU A 149 -0.76 -11.54 -13.79
C LEU A 149 0.51 -11.10 -13.08
N SER A 150 0.61 -9.80 -12.80
CA SER A 150 1.70 -9.26 -11.99
C SER A 150 1.57 -9.63 -10.52
N GLN A 151 2.63 -9.42 -9.75
CA GLN A 151 2.59 -9.61 -8.30
C GLN A 151 1.59 -8.68 -7.61
N ASP A 152 1.45 -7.45 -8.10
CA ASP A 152 0.47 -6.49 -7.59
C ASP A 152 -0.96 -6.96 -7.87
N ASP A 153 -1.19 -7.63 -9.01
CA ASP A 153 -2.47 -8.25 -9.31
C ASP A 153 -2.79 -9.37 -8.32
N PHE A 154 -1.81 -10.23 -7.98
CA PHE A 154 -2.00 -11.25 -6.96
C PHE A 154 -2.28 -10.68 -5.57
N LEU A 155 -1.65 -9.57 -5.20
CA LEU A 155 -1.98 -8.86 -3.96
C LEU A 155 -3.42 -8.31 -3.98
N ALA A 156 -3.86 -7.73 -5.10
CA ALA A 156 -5.25 -7.27 -5.24
C ALA A 156 -6.24 -8.45 -5.14
N LEU A 157 -5.93 -9.58 -5.78
CA LEU A 157 -6.73 -10.81 -5.68
C LEU A 157 -6.77 -11.38 -4.25
N TRP A 158 -5.72 -11.18 -3.45
CA TRP A 158 -5.72 -11.55 -2.03
C TRP A 158 -6.73 -10.70 -1.25
N ILE A 159 -6.69 -9.38 -1.42
CA ILE A 159 -7.61 -8.44 -0.73
C ILE A 159 -9.06 -8.81 -1.06
N LEU A 160 -9.36 -8.99 -2.34
CA LEU A 160 -10.71 -9.33 -2.81
C LEU A 160 -11.18 -10.70 -2.31
N ALA A 161 -10.28 -11.70 -2.24
CA ALA A 161 -10.64 -13.01 -1.70
C ALA A 161 -10.97 -12.91 -0.21
N ALA A 162 -10.14 -12.19 0.56
CA ALA A 162 -10.31 -12.06 2.00
C ALA A 162 -11.61 -11.31 2.37
N LEU A 163 -12.00 -10.28 1.60
CA LEU A 163 -13.29 -9.60 1.80
C LEU A 163 -14.50 -10.53 1.64
N GLN A 164 -14.41 -11.48 0.71
CA GLN A 164 -15.53 -12.37 0.37
C GLN A 164 -15.59 -13.58 1.31
N GLU A 165 -14.45 -14.13 1.72
CA GLU A 165 -14.37 -15.26 2.66
C GLU A 165 -14.87 -14.86 4.06
N GLU A 166 -14.56 -13.63 4.50
CA GLU A 166 -15.11 -13.05 5.73
C GLU A 166 -16.55 -12.55 5.55
N GLY A 167 -17.09 -12.52 4.32
CA GLY A 167 -18.44 -12.04 4.01
C GLY A 167 -19.52 -13.13 3.94
N GLU A 168 -19.17 -14.40 4.18
CA GLU A 168 -20.12 -15.53 4.16
C GLU A 168 -20.94 -15.65 5.48
N GLY A 169 -20.75 -14.72 6.43
CA GLY A 169 -21.65 -14.47 7.58
C GLY A 169 -22.47 -13.18 7.41
N GLU A 170 -23.59 -13.05 8.13
CA GLU A 170 -24.42 -11.81 8.14
C GLU A 170 -23.55 -10.55 8.24
N GLY A 171 -23.80 -9.59 7.33
CA GLY A 171 -23.26 -8.23 7.17
C GLY A 171 -22.07 -7.77 8.03
N ASP A 172 -21.06 -7.20 7.36
CA ASP A 172 -19.86 -6.56 7.95
C ASP A 172 -18.79 -7.50 8.54
N ALA A 173 -18.85 -8.82 8.36
CA ALA A 173 -17.86 -9.73 8.94
C ALA A 173 -16.41 -9.51 8.45
N TRP A 174 -16.17 -8.92 7.28
CA TRP A 174 -14.84 -8.41 6.87
C TRP A 174 -14.27 -7.34 7.80
N ARG A 175 -15.12 -6.59 8.53
CA ARG A 175 -14.70 -5.62 9.55
C ARG A 175 -14.12 -6.30 10.79
N GLN A 176 -14.28 -7.62 10.94
CA GLN A 176 -13.65 -8.40 12.00
C GLN A 176 -12.19 -8.70 11.69
N HIS A 177 -11.79 -8.73 10.41
CA HIS A 177 -10.39 -8.86 10.03
C HIS A 177 -9.68 -7.52 10.25
N PRO A 178 -8.81 -7.36 11.27
CA PRO A 178 -8.39 -6.04 11.72
C PRO A 178 -7.59 -5.25 10.68
N PHE A 179 -6.86 -5.96 9.81
CA PHE A 179 -6.20 -5.36 8.66
C PHE A 179 -7.18 -4.84 7.60
N LEU A 180 -8.19 -5.64 7.18
CA LEU A 180 -9.15 -5.20 6.16
C LEU A 180 -10.02 -4.06 6.68
N ALA A 181 -10.43 -4.14 7.95
CA ALA A 181 -11.12 -3.07 8.66
C ALA A 181 -10.31 -1.76 8.71
N SER A 182 -8.98 -1.85 8.62
CA SER A 182 -8.09 -0.69 8.58
C SER A 182 -7.85 -0.13 7.17
N LEU A 183 -8.39 -0.71 6.10
CA LEU A 183 -8.22 -0.16 4.76
C LEU A 183 -9.17 1.02 4.54
N PRO A 184 -8.77 2.07 3.81
CA PRO A 184 -9.69 3.14 3.45
C PRO A 184 -10.77 2.62 2.50
N LEU A 185 -11.95 3.21 2.59
CA LEU A 185 -13.03 2.96 1.63
C LEU A 185 -12.72 3.67 0.31
N ALA A 186 -13.42 3.28 -0.77
CA ALA A 186 -13.22 3.90 -2.07
C ALA A 186 -13.52 5.41 -2.06
N GLU A 187 -14.50 5.86 -1.28
CA GLU A 187 -14.81 7.28 -1.08
C GLU A 187 -13.66 8.08 -0.45
N ASP A 188 -12.88 7.44 0.44
CA ASP A 188 -11.72 8.06 1.11
C ASP A 188 -10.51 8.20 0.16
N LEU A 189 -10.54 7.53 -0.99
CA LEU A 189 -9.48 7.57 -1.99
C LEU A 189 -9.70 8.63 -3.08
N ALA A 190 -10.67 9.54 -2.90
CA ALA A 190 -10.99 10.61 -3.86
C ALA A 190 -9.80 11.58 -4.13
N HIS A 191 -8.77 11.58 -3.30
CA HIS A 191 -7.52 12.30 -3.55
C HIS A 191 -6.67 11.65 -4.66
N MET A 192 -6.82 10.35 -4.92
CA MET A 192 -6.09 9.66 -5.98
C MET A 192 -6.76 9.90 -7.35
N PRO A 193 -5.97 10.18 -8.41
CA PRO A 193 -6.51 10.48 -9.74
C PRO A 193 -7.50 9.45 -10.31
N THR A 194 -7.29 8.17 -9.98
CA THR A 194 -8.15 7.07 -10.40
C THR A 194 -9.60 7.20 -9.90
N PHE A 195 -9.83 7.90 -8.78
CA PHE A 195 -11.18 8.13 -8.22
C PHE A 195 -11.68 9.56 -8.43
N TRP A 196 -10.98 10.38 -9.23
CA TRP A 196 -11.44 11.72 -9.53
C TRP A 196 -12.73 11.71 -10.35
N LYS A 197 -13.69 12.51 -9.89
CA LYS A 197 -14.92 12.80 -10.63
C LYS A 197 -14.62 13.59 -11.91
N PRO A 198 -15.52 13.56 -12.91
CA PRO A 198 -15.31 14.25 -14.19
C PRO A 198 -14.95 15.73 -14.04
N GLU A 199 -15.51 16.42 -13.05
CA GLU A 199 -15.29 17.84 -12.82
C GLU A 199 -13.83 18.14 -12.45
N HIS A 200 -13.21 17.28 -11.64
CA HIS A 200 -11.80 17.41 -11.26
C HIS A 200 -10.87 17.11 -12.45
N ARG A 201 -11.26 16.17 -13.32
CA ARG A 201 -10.49 15.86 -14.54
C ARG A 201 -10.53 16.99 -15.56
N GLY A 202 -11.67 17.70 -15.65
CA GLY A 202 -11.82 18.87 -16.53
C GLY A 202 -10.79 19.98 -16.24
N LEU A 203 -10.31 20.09 -15.00
CA LEU A 203 -9.26 21.05 -14.63
C LEU A 203 -7.89 20.76 -15.28
N LEU A 204 -7.70 19.56 -15.83
CA LEU A 204 -6.46 19.12 -16.45
C LEU A 204 -6.58 18.94 -17.96
N GLU A 205 -7.66 19.45 -18.57
CA GLU A 205 -7.88 19.37 -20.00
C GLU A 205 -6.69 19.96 -20.78
N GLY A 206 -6.24 19.23 -21.82
CA GLY A 206 -5.06 19.58 -22.60
C GLY A 206 -3.71 19.15 -22.00
N SER A 207 -3.69 18.51 -20.82
CA SER A 207 -2.47 17.93 -20.26
C SER A 207 -2.25 16.47 -20.66
N ASP A 208 -0.98 16.10 -20.87
CA ASP A 208 -0.58 14.70 -21.11
C ASP A 208 -0.92 13.77 -19.94
N PHE A 209 -1.14 14.34 -18.75
CA PHE A 209 -1.52 13.60 -17.54
C PHE A 209 -2.88 12.92 -17.69
N LEU A 210 -3.86 13.55 -18.35
CA LEU A 210 -5.17 12.94 -18.58
C LEU A 210 -5.07 11.72 -19.49
N GLU A 211 -4.22 11.77 -20.50
CA GLU A 211 -3.99 10.61 -21.35
C GLU A 211 -3.32 9.46 -20.58
N ALA A 212 -2.34 9.78 -19.73
CA ALA A 212 -1.69 8.80 -18.88
C ALA A 212 -2.68 8.15 -17.91
N LEU A 213 -3.60 8.93 -17.34
CA LEU A 213 -4.68 8.44 -16.49
C LEU A 213 -5.62 7.51 -17.26
N SER A 214 -6.04 7.91 -18.46
CA SER A 214 -6.93 7.14 -19.33
C SER A 214 -6.29 5.80 -19.74
N ARG A 215 -5.01 5.81 -20.10
CA ARG A 215 -4.25 4.58 -20.40
C ARG A 215 -4.16 3.64 -19.20
N ARG A 216 -4.00 4.20 -17.99
CA ARG A 216 -3.98 3.41 -16.76
C ARG A 216 -5.33 2.76 -16.48
N GLU A 217 -6.43 3.50 -16.65
CA GLU A 217 -7.79 2.98 -16.46
C GLU A 217 -8.14 1.89 -17.46
N GLU A 218 -7.77 2.08 -18.72
CA GLU A 218 -7.96 1.07 -19.75
C GLU A 218 -7.15 -0.20 -19.42
N LYS A 219 -5.91 -0.05 -18.94
CA LYS A 219 -5.11 -1.20 -18.48
C LYS A 219 -5.80 -1.97 -17.36
N GLU A 220 -6.31 -1.28 -16.34
CA GLU A 220 -7.01 -1.94 -15.22
C GLU A 220 -8.29 -2.66 -15.69
N ARG A 221 -9.06 -2.04 -16.61
CA ARG A 221 -10.24 -2.64 -17.24
C ARG A 221 -9.87 -3.90 -18.04
N LEU A 222 -8.84 -3.83 -18.86
CA LEU A 222 -8.39 -4.96 -19.68
C LEU A 222 -7.93 -6.14 -18.81
N THR A 223 -7.23 -5.89 -17.71
CA THR A 223 -6.85 -6.94 -16.75
C THR A 223 -8.09 -7.56 -16.11
N PHE A 224 -9.02 -6.75 -15.62
CA PHE A 224 -10.28 -7.23 -15.04
C PHE A 224 -11.11 -8.07 -16.03
N ASP A 225 -11.28 -7.57 -17.25
CA ASP A 225 -12.01 -8.27 -18.30
C ASP A 225 -11.34 -9.57 -18.71
N THR A 226 -10.00 -9.61 -18.70
CA THR A 226 -9.24 -10.84 -18.94
C THR A 226 -9.54 -11.87 -17.85
N ILE A 227 -9.47 -11.49 -16.56
CA ILE A 227 -9.82 -12.39 -15.46
C ILE A 227 -11.26 -12.89 -15.60
N CYS A 228 -12.21 -11.98 -15.84
CA CYS A 228 -13.64 -12.30 -15.98
C CYS A 228 -13.95 -13.22 -17.17
N ARG A 229 -13.18 -13.12 -18.26
CA ARG A 229 -13.33 -13.98 -19.45
C ARG A 229 -12.98 -15.43 -19.12
N HIS A 230 -11.97 -15.64 -18.27
CA HIS A 230 -11.47 -16.97 -17.92
C HIS A 230 -12.09 -17.55 -16.63
N ASP A 231 -12.56 -16.70 -15.70
CA ASP A 231 -13.26 -17.10 -14.49
C ASP A 231 -14.64 -16.39 -14.39
N ARG A 232 -15.68 -17.08 -14.87
CA ARG A 232 -17.07 -16.57 -14.75
C ARG A 232 -17.53 -16.42 -13.30
N GLY A 233 -16.93 -17.15 -12.37
CA GLY A 233 -17.22 -17.02 -10.95
C GLY A 233 -16.69 -15.70 -10.38
N PHE A 234 -15.54 -15.23 -10.87
CA PHE A 234 -14.98 -13.92 -10.50
C PHE A 234 -15.92 -12.79 -10.89
N ARG A 235 -16.40 -12.78 -12.15
CA ARG A 235 -17.32 -11.73 -12.66
C ARG A 235 -18.62 -11.60 -11.86
N ARG A 236 -19.08 -12.69 -11.23
CA ARG A 236 -20.30 -12.67 -10.41
C ARG A 236 -20.06 -12.14 -9.00
N ALA A 237 -18.82 -12.22 -8.51
CA ALA A 237 -18.48 -11.94 -7.12
C ALA A 237 -17.70 -10.64 -6.94
N VAL A 238 -17.09 -10.12 -8.00
CA VAL A 238 -16.24 -8.93 -7.95
C VAL A 238 -16.64 -7.96 -9.06
N SER A 239 -16.86 -6.69 -8.70
CA SER A 239 -17.10 -5.60 -9.64
C SER A 239 -15.80 -4.95 -10.13
N LEU A 240 -15.88 -4.18 -11.22
CA LEU A 240 -14.71 -3.45 -11.71
C LEU A 240 -14.25 -2.39 -10.68
N GLU A 241 -15.19 -1.77 -9.99
CA GLU A 241 -14.92 -0.77 -8.94
C GLU A 241 -14.15 -1.40 -7.77
N GLU A 242 -14.54 -2.60 -7.32
CA GLU A 242 -13.83 -3.34 -6.27
C GLU A 242 -12.42 -3.72 -6.72
N TRP A 243 -12.26 -4.16 -7.98
CA TRP A 243 -10.94 -4.44 -8.56
C TRP A 243 -10.05 -3.20 -8.56
N VAL A 244 -10.55 -2.08 -9.07
CA VAL A 244 -9.82 -0.81 -9.12
C VAL A 244 -9.47 -0.32 -7.72
N TRP A 245 -10.38 -0.46 -6.76
CA TRP A 245 -10.12 -0.16 -5.34
C TRP A 245 -8.98 -1.03 -4.77
N ALA A 246 -9.04 -2.35 -4.93
CA ALA A 246 -8.00 -3.25 -4.45
C ALA A 246 -6.63 -2.93 -5.08
N ARG A 247 -6.60 -2.64 -6.38
CA ARG A 247 -5.39 -2.22 -7.11
C ARG A 247 -4.86 -0.87 -6.63
N ALA A 248 -5.73 0.09 -6.33
CA ALA A 248 -5.33 1.38 -5.77
C ALA A 248 -4.70 1.21 -4.38
N LEU A 249 -5.24 0.33 -3.55
CA LEU A 249 -4.65 -0.01 -2.25
C LEU A 249 -3.25 -0.59 -2.42
N VAL A 250 -3.08 -1.57 -3.32
CA VAL A 250 -1.76 -2.17 -3.58
C VAL A 250 -0.76 -1.13 -4.08
N HIS A 251 -1.11 -0.29 -5.04
CA HIS A 251 -0.19 0.71 -5.57
C HIS A 251 0.20 1.81 -4.57
N SER A 252 -0.71 2.19 -3.67
CA SER A 252 -0.46 3.25 -2.68
C SER A 252 0.25 2.75 -1.42
N ARG A 253 0.22 1.43 -1.15
CA ARG A 253 0.69 0.84 0.11
C ARG A 253 1.73 -0.26 -0.07
N GLY A 254 1.96 -0.72 -1.30
CA GLY A 254 2.95 -1.74 -1.65
C GLY A 254 4.37 -1.24 -1.50
N PHE A 255 5.26 -2.13 -1.07
CA PHE A 255 6.70 -1.91 -1.13
C PHE A 255 7.45 -3.18 -1.45
N ALA A 256 8.69 -3.02 -1.91
CA ALA A 256 9.62 -4.11 -2.11
C ALA A 256 10.48 -4.29 -0.85
N LEU A 257 10.73 -5.53 -0.46
CA LEU A 257 11.71 -5.84 0.57
C LEU A 257 13.03 -6.14 -0.13
N ALA A 258 14.13 -5.56 0.33
CA ALA A 258 15.43 -6.09 -0.07
C ALA A 258 15.58 -7.47 0.55
N GLU A 259 15.83 -8.49 -0.28
CA GLU A 259 16.28 -9.77 0.23
C GLU A 259 17.57 -9.54 1.01
N SER A 260 17.67 -10.13 2.20
CA SER A 260 18.90 -10.07 3.00
C SER A 260 20.00 -10.87 2.28
N GLY A 261 20.66 -10.25 1.31
CA GLY A 261 21.90 -10.73 0.71
C GLY A 261 23.01 -10.63 1.74
N GLY A 262 23.64 -11.75 2.04
CA GLY A 262 24.79 -11.81 2.92
C GLY A 262 26.03 -11.11 2.37
N ALA A 263 27.00 -10.95 3.28
CA ALA A 263 28.34 -10.36 3.16
C ALA A 263 28.40 -8.82 3.24
N GLU A 264 28.81 -8.34 4.41
CA GLU A 264 29.50 -7.06 4.52
C GLU A 264 30.80 -7.12 3.69
N PRO A 265 31.04 -6.20 2.76
CA PRO A 265 32.38 -5.99 2.21
C PRO A 265 33.13 -5.08 3.18
N GLY A 266 33.91 -5.65 4.10
CA GLY A 266 34.64 -4.81 5.04
C GLY A 266 35.52 -5.47 6.09
N SER A 267 36.05 -6.67 5.86
CA SER A 267 37.18 -7.17 6.67
C SER A 267 38.25 -7.80 5.79
N SER A 268 39.14 -6.96 5.26
CA SER A 268 40.54 -7.29 4.96
C SER A 268 41.17 -6.12 4.18
N GLY A 269 42.15 -5.47 4.80
CA GLY A 269 42.96 -4.39 4.22
C GLY A 269 43.50 -3.48 5.31
#